data_AF-A0A939ZTT6-F1
#
_entry.id   AF-A0A939ZTT6-F1
#
_cell.length_a   1.000
_cell.length_b   1.000
_cell.length_c   1.000
_cell.angle_alpha   90.00
_cell.angle_beta   90.00
_cell.angle_gamma   90.00
#
_symmetry.space_group_name_H-M   'P 1'
#
loop_
_entity.id
_entity.type
_entity.pdbx_description
1 polymer ?
#
loop_
_entity_poly.entity_id
_entity_poly.type
_entity_poly.pdbx_seq_one_letter_code
_entity_poly.pdbx_strand_id
1 'polypeptide(L)'
;EVPPDIILQKNRYVFEELSTCIPAGTKLTEDELTLILNSFLNGLSRNETKFFVRRYYSLLSVADIASETGIKENHVRSRLAKIRKKLTKFIKEWK
;
A
#
# COMPACT_ATOMS: atom_id res chain seq x y z
N GLU A 1 -15.45 -6.46 5.33
CA GLU A 1 -14.05 -5.98 5.30
C GLU A 1 -13.21 -6.84 4.38
N VAL A 2 -12.06 -6.34 3.91
CA VAL A 2 -11.02 -7.19 3.32
C VAL A 2 -10.08 -7.58 4.46
N PRO A 3 -9.93 -8.89 4.79
CA PRO A 3 -8.98 -9.34 5.79
C PRO A 3 -7.55 -8.93 5.39
N PRO A 4 -6.78 -8.26 6.27
CA PRO A 4 -5.39 -7.87 6.02
C PRO A 4 -4.48 -9.06 5.66
N ASP A 5 -4.87 -10.27 6.02
CA ASP A 5 -4.05 -11.49 5.96
C ASP A 5 -3.66 -11.93 4.52
N ILE A 6 -4.14 -11.26 3.47
CA ILE A 6 -3.92 -11.64 2.06
C ILE A 6 -3.26 -10.51 1.22
N ILE A 7 -2.59 -9.52 1.83
CA ILE A 7 -2.04 -8.38 1.05
C ILE A 7 -0.93 -8.81 0.08
N LEU A 8 -0.20 -9.89 0.35
CA LEU A 8 0.84 -10.40 -0.54
C LEU A 8 0.39 -11.67 -1.26
N GLN A 9 -0.59 -11.54 -2.18
CA GLN A 9 -0.51 -12.43 -3.35
C GLN A 9 0.81 -12.12 -4.05
N LYS A 10 1.57 -13.17 -4.40
CA LYS A 10 2.90 -13.16 -5.03
C LYS A 10 2.92 -12.44 -6.39
N ASN A 11 2.62 -11.14 -6.42
CA ASN A 11 2.73 -10.31 -7.61
C ASN A 11 3.99 -9.46 -7.50
N ARG A 12 5.01 -9.87 -8.26
CA ARG A 12 6.31 -9.20 -8.34
C ARG A 12 6.20 -7.69 -8.62
N TYR A 13 5.18 -7.25 -9.37
CA TYR A 13 4.98 -5.83 -9.69
C TYR A 13 4.62 -4.99 -8.46
N VAL A 14 3.78 -5.53 -7.57
CA VAL A 14 3.43 -4.86 -6.30
C VAL A 14 4.65 -4.79 -5.40
N PHE A 15 5.44 -5.86 -5.37
CA PHE A 15 6.68 -5.88 -4.60
C PHE A 15 7.68 -4.84 -5.11
N GLU A 16 7.90 -4.74 -6.42
CA GLU A 16 8.80 -3.73 -7.00
C GLU A 16 8.32 -2.31 -6.68
N GLU A 17 7.03 -2.02 -6.81
CA GLU A 17 6.50 -0.70 -6.50
C GLU A 17 6.59 -0.36 -5.01
N LEU A 18 6.28 -1.30 -4.11
CA LEU A 18 6.39 -1.11 -2.67
C LEU A 18 7.84 -1.14 -2.16
N SER A 19 8.76 -1.80 -2.86
CA SER A 19 10.19 -1.81 -2.51
C SER A 19 10.78 -0.40 -2.56
N THR A 20 10.26 0.47 -3.41
CA THR A 20 10.64 1.90 -3.44
C THR A 20 10.24 2.66 -2.17
N CYS A 21 9.33 2.11 -1.38
CA CYS A 21 8.90 2.67 -0.10
C CYS A 21 9.75 2.16 1.07
N ILE A 22 10.56 1.12 0.86
CA ILE A 22 11.46 0.54 1.88
C ILE A 22 12.71 1.44 1.97
N PRO A 23 13.05 1.99 3.14
CA PRO A 23 14.25 2.79 3.31
C PRO A 23 15.52 2.00 2.94
N ALA A 24 16.51 2.69 2.36
CA ALA A 24 17.78 2.07 2.02
C ALA A 24 18.44 1.46 3.26
N GLY A 25 18.93 0.22 3.13
CA GLY A 25 19.56 -0.53 4.23
C GLY A 25 18.58 -1.28 5.14
N THR A 26 17.27 -1.09 5.00
CA THR A 26 16.27 -1.91 5.69
C THR A 26 16.18 -3.27 5.00
N LYS A 27 16.50 -4.34 5.73
CA LYS A 27 16.26 -5.73 5.31
C LYS A 27 15.03 -6.22 6.04
N LEU A 28 14.00 -6.59 5.29
CA LEU A 28 12.77 -7.21 5.80
C LEU A 28 12.62 -8.58 5.14
N THR A 29 12.29 -9.58 5.93
CA THR A 29 11.76 -10.85 5.44
C THR A 29 10.36 -10.68 4.86
N GLU A 30 9.87 -11.66 4.10
CA GLU A 30 8.48 -11.64 3.58
C GLU A 30 7.46 -11.61 4.74
N ASP A 31 7.72 -12.33 5.82
CA ASP A 31 6.86 -12.37 7.01
C ASP A 31 6.84 -11.01 7.74
N GLU A 32 8.00 -10.37 7.94
CA GLU A 32 8.07 -9.03 8.53
C GLU A 32 7.36 -7.99 7.67
N LEU A 33 7.55 -8.05 6.35
CA LEU A 33 6.87 -7.14 5.43
C LEU A 33 5.35 -7.33 5.50
N THR A 34 4.88 -8.58 5.56
CA THR A 34 3.46 -8.90 5.73
C THR A 34 2.92 -8.33 7.03
N LEU A 35 3.62 -8.55 8.15
CA LEU A 35 3.24 -8.03 9.47
C LEU A 35 3.17 -6.50 9.47
N ILE A 36 4.20 -5.84 8.93
CA ILE A 36 4.27 -4.38 8.81
C ILE A 36 3.10 -3.86 7.99
N LEU A 37 2.80 -4.46 6.83
CA LEU A 37 1.71 -4.03 5.97
C LEU A 37 0.36 -4.19 6.66
N ASN A 38 0.15 -5.27 7.41
CA ASN A 38 -1.06 -5.50 8.20
C ASN A 38 -1.23 -4.46 9.31
N SER A 39 -0.17 -4.22 10.09
CA SER A 39 -0.16 -3.18 11.12
C SER A 39 -0.36 -1.78 10.53
N PHE A 40 0.25 -1.50 9.37
CA PHE A 40 0.09 -0.25 8.65
C PHE A 40 -1.35 -0.05 8.19
N LEU A 41 -1.98 -1.07 7.58
CA LEU A 41 -3.38 -1.00 7.15
C LEU A 41 -4.34 -0.80 8.31
N ASN A 42 -4.10 -1.42 9.46
CA ASN A 42 -4.90 -1.20 10.67
C ASN A 42 -4.80 0.25 11.18
N GLY A 43 -3.69 0.94 10.92
CA GLY A 43 -3.50 2.35 11.25
C GLY A 43 -4.04 3.35 10.21
N LEU A 44 -4.47 2.88 9.03
CA LEU A 44 -5.02 3.75 7.99
C LEU A 44 -6.50 4.06 8.22
N SER A 45 -6.92 5.27 7.81
CA SER A 45 -8.35 5.57 7.75
C SER A 45 -9.04 4.70 6.69
N ARG A 46 -10.34 4.41 6.85
CA ARG A 46 -11.13 3.63 5.88
C ARG A 46 -10.97 4.11 4.44
N ASN A 47 -10.88 5.42 4.25
CA ASN A 47 -10.71 6.01 2.93
C ASN A 47 -9.32 5.71 2.35
N GLU A 48 -8.25 5.78 3.15
CA GLU A 48 -6.90 5.45 2.71
C GLU A 48 -6.72 3.96 2.44
N THR A 49 -7.24 3.11 3.33
CA THR A 49 -7.27 1.65 3.15
C THR A 49 -7.95 1.29 1.82
N LYS A 50 -9.03 1.98 1.46
CA LYS A 50 -9.75 1.77 0.19
C LYS A 50 -8.85 1.92 -1.04
N PHE A 51 -8.03 2.98 -1.10
CA PHE A 51 -7.11 3.21 -2.22
C PHE A 51 -5.94 2.22 -2.22
N PHE A 52 -5.40 1.93 -1.04
CA PHE A 52 -4.27 1.03 -0.89
C PHE A 52 -4.65 -0.39 -1.32
N VAL A 53 -5.76 -0.93 -0.80
CA VAL A 53 -6.25 -2.27 -1.15
C VAL A 53 -6.55 -2.34 -2.64
N ARG A 54 -7.27 -1.38 -3.22
CA ARG A 54 -7.54 -1.41 -4.67
C ARG A 54 -6.27 -1.44 -5.52
N ARG A 55 -5.25 -0.67 -5.15
CA ARG A 55 -4.01 -0.56 -5.93
C ARG A 55 -3.11 -1.78 -5.79
N TYR A 56 -2.95 -2.31 -4.57
CA TYR A 56 -1.92 -3.31 -4.25
C TYR A 56 -2.48 -4.72 -4.01
N TYR A 57 -3.76 -4.84 -3.63
CA TYR A 57 -4.43 -6.12 -3.50
C TYR A 57 -5.26 -6.45 -4.75
N SER A 58 -6.10 -5.52 -5.22
CA SER A 58 -6.92 -5.72 -6.42
C SER A 58 -6.19 -5.41 -7.73
N LEU A 59 -4.92 -4.96 -7.66
CA LEU A 59 -4.06 -4.65 -8.81
C LEU A 59 -4.65 -3.64 -9.80
N LEU A 60 -5.59 -2.81 -9.36
CA LEU A 60 -6.25 -1.84 -10.22
C LEU A 60 -5.30 -0.71 -10.61
N SER A 61 -5.39 -0.26 -11.86
CA SER A 61 -4.65 0.91 -12.31
C SER A 61 -5.20 2.19 -11.68
N VAL A 62 -4.46 3.29 -11.78
CA VAL A 62 -4.96 4.61 -11.34
C VAL A 62 -6.26 4.98 -12.06
N ALA A 63 -6.39 4.61 -13.34
CA ALA A 63 -7.57 4.87 -14.16
C ALA A 63 -8.77 4.04 -13.69
N ASP A 64 -8.57 2.76 -13.38
CA ASP A 64 -9.63 1.89 -12.85
C ASP A 64 -10.14 2.38 -11.49
N ILE A 65 -9.21 2.76 -10.60
CA ILE A 65 -9.56 3.33 -9.30
C ILE A 65 -10.31 4.65 -9.46
N ALA A 66 -9.89 5.50 -10.39
CA ALA A 66 -10.56 6.75 -10.70
C ALA A 66 -12.01 6.52 -11.18
N SER A 67 -12.18 5.58 -12.11
CA SER A 67 -13.48 5.15 -12.64
C SER A 67 -14.40 4.63 -11.53
N GLU A 68 -13.93 3.69 -10.70
CA GLU A 68 -14.74 3.10 -9.62
C GLU A 68 -15.11 4.08 -8.51
N THR A 69 -14.28 5.10 -8.27
CA THR A 69 -14.47 6.02 -7.14
C THR A 69 -15.04 7.37 -7.53
N GLY A 70 -15.15 7.66 -8.84
CA GLY A 70 -15.56 8.96 -9.36
C GLY A 70 -14.53 10.08 -9.10
N ILE A 71 -13.31 9.73 -8.71
CA ILE A 71 -12.25 10.68 -8.36
C ILE A 71 -11.28 10.81 -9.53
N LYS A 72 -10.89 12.04 -9.86
CA LYS A 72 -9.89 12.30 -10.91
C LYS A 72 -8.57 11.57 -10.63
N GLU A 73 -7.95 11.05 -11.68
CA GLU A 73 -6.70 10.27 -11.54
C GLU A 73 -5.57 11.04 -10.84
N ASN A 74 -5.46 12.35 -11.03
CA ASN A 74 -4.46 13.17 -10.35
C ASN A 74 -4.62 13.14 -8.81
N HIS A 75 -5.87 13.13 -8.32
CA HIS A 75 -6.17 12.95 -6.91
C HIS A 75 -5.87 11.54 -6.43
N VAL A 76 -6.16 10.51 -7.25
CA VAL A 76 -5.78 9.12 -6.94
C VAL A 76 -4.26 9.00 -6.78
N ARG A 77 -3.47 9.52 -7.73
CA ARG A 77 -2.00 9.55 -7.66
C ARG A 77 -1.50 10.27 -6.41
N SER A 78 -2.06 11.45 -6.12
CA SER A 78 -1.71 12.24 -4.93
C SER A 78 -2.00 11.49 -3.62
N ARG A 79 -3.15 10.81 -3.53
CA ARG A 79 -3.50 9.99 -2.36
C ARG A 79 -2.57 8.79 -2.20
N LEU A 80 -2.33 8.03 -3.27
CA LEU A 80 -1.39 6.91 -3.24
C LEU A 80 0.01 7.35 -2.83
N ALA A 81 0.50 8.49 -3.35
CA ALA A 81 1.80 9.04 -2.96
C ALA A 81 1.86 9.41 -1.47
N LYS A 82 0.80 9.99 -0.90
CA LYS A 82 0.71 10.27 0.54
C LYS A 82 0.73 8.99 1.38
N ILE A 83 -0.04 7.97 0.97
CA ILE A 83 -0.07 6.68 1.68
C ILE A 83 1.29 5.99 1.62
N ARG A 84 1.98 5.99 0.46
CA ARG A 84 3.35 5.48 0.33
C ARG A 84 4.34 6.17 1.27
N LYS A 85 4.29 7.51 1.36
CA LYS A 85 5.13 8.27 2.30
C LYS A 85 4.84 7.89 3.75
N LYS A 86 3.58 7.65 4.11
CA LYS A 86 3.20 7.15 5.44
C LYS A 86 3.78 5.76 5.68
N LEU A 87 3.71 4.85 4.70
CA LEU A 87 4.31 3.51 4.80
C LEU A 87 5.83 3.59 5.00
N THR A 88 6.54 4.41 4.23
CA THR A 88 7.99 4.62 4.41
C THR A 88 8.33 5.13 5.80
N LYS A 89 7.56 6.10 6.32
CA LYS A 89 7.75 6.60 7.68
C LYS A 89 7.48 5.51 8.72
N PHE A 90 6.40 4.75 8.54
CA PHE A 90 6.03 3.65 9.41
C PHE A 90 7.13 2.59 9.48
N ILE A 91 7.71 2.19 8.34
CA ILE A 91 8.84 1.24 8.29
C ILE A 91 10.09 1.80 8.99
N LYS A 92 10.36 3.11 8.89
CA LYS A 92 11.51 3.74 9.59
C LYS A 92 11.36 3.71 11.11
N GLU A 93 10.13 3.86 11.59
CA GLU A 93 9.78 3.86 13.01
C GLU A 93 9.53 2.44 13.55
N TRP A 94 9.42 1.45 12.65
CA TRP A 94 9.24 0.04 12.97
C TRP A 94 10.56 -0.57 13.46
N LYS A 95 10.76 -0.57 14.78
CA LYS A 95 11.84 -1.27 15.51
C LYS A 95 11.38 -1.64 16.90
#